data_AF-A0A662GPD5-F1
#
_entry.id   AF-A0A662GPD5-F1
#
_cell.length_a   1.000
_cell.length_b   1.000
_cell.length_c   1.000
_cell.angle_alpha   90.00
_cell.angle_beta   90.00
_cell.angle_gamma   90.00
#
_symmetry.space_group_name_H-M   'P 1'
#
loop_
_entity.id
_entity.type
_entity.pdbx_description
1 polymer ?
#
loop_
_entity_poly.entity_id
_entity_poly.type
_entity_poly.pdbx_seq_one_letter_code
_entity_poly.pdbx_strand_id
1 'polypeptide(L)'
;MVELLTLAGSIATVTASIGSLAYWLGRKFAEVDERFKEMGERFKAIDRRFEQIDRRFEQVDARFEQINRRFEEISSRLREVDRRLESVEARVAREVRRLGTLFVTYQDFLVDFLSLEGVIRSDRASFLKAEARRLLRLAHNPLTREEWRRLAELLDKDRYTPEEAEELLELAKKARDEYWDREEAWKLYIFARIVYAETHYRRAEGKT
;
A
#
# COMPACT_ATOMS: atom_id res chain seq x y z
N MET A 1 2.35 -84.02 -84.64
CA MET A 1 3.70 -83.60 -84.21
C MET A 1 3.78 -82.08 -84.00
N VAL A 2 3.34 -81.26 -84.97
CA VAL A 2 3.33 -79.78 -84.86
C VAL A 2 2.45 -79.26 -83.70
N GLU A 3 1.24 -79.81 -83.50
CA GLU A 3 0.34 -79.39 -82.41
C GLU A 3 0.85 -79.69 -81.00
N LEU A 4 1.62 -80.78 -80.82
CA LEU A 4 2.27 -81.12 -79.55
C LEU A 4 3.43 -80.16 -79.23
N LEU A 5 4.15 -79.70 -80.25
CA LEU A 5 5.24 -78.73 -80.09
C LEU A 5 4.72 -77.32 -79.78
N THR A 6 3.61 -76.90 -80.40
CA THR A 6 2.98 -75.60 -80.09
C THR A 6 2.36 -75.58 -78.70
N LEU A 7 1.74 -76.69 -78.27
CA LEU A 7 1.24 -76.87 -76.90
C LEU A 7 2.37 -76.89 -75.87
N ALA A 8 3.49 -77.57 -76.15
CA ALA A 8 4.66 -77.56 -75.27
C ALA A 8 5.27 -76.14 -75.16
N GLY A 9 5.33 -75.40 -76.27
CA GLY A 9 5.81 -74.02 -76.29
C GLY A 9 4.90 -73.03 -75.52
N SER A 10 3.59 -73.17 -75.63
CA SER A 10 2.64 -72.34 -74.87
C SER A 10 2.68 -72.64 -73.37
N ILE A 11 2.77 -73.92 -72.99
CA ILE A 11 2.97 -74.35 -71.59
C ILE A 11 4.27 -73.76 -71.03
N ALA A 12 5.39 -73.89 -71.75
CA ALA A 12 6.67 -73.33 -71.33
C ALA A 12 6.60 -71.81 -71.10
N THR A 13 5.89 -71.09 -71.97
CA THR A 13 5.71 -69.62 -71.87
C THR A 13 4.84 -69.24 -70.68
N VAL A 14 3.76 -69.98 -70.42
CA VAL A 14 2.88 -69.77 -69.25
C VAL A 14 3.64 -70.07 -67.95
N THR A 15 4.40 -71.17 -67.87
CA THR A 15 5.23 -71.50 -66.71
C THR A 15 6.31 -70.44 -66.46
N ALA A 16 6.97 -69.94 -67.51
CA ALA A 16 7.95 -68.87 -67.39
C ALA A 16 7.32 -67.54 -66.93
N SER A 17 6.10 -67.23 -67.40
CA SER A 17 5.34 -66.05 -67.00
C SER A 17 4.90 -66.14 -65.53
N ILE A 18 4.43 -67.31 -65.09
CA ILE A 18 4.08 -67.57 -63.68
C ILE A 18 5.32 -67.47 -62.79
N GLY A 19 6.46 -68.06 -63.20
CA GLY A 19 7.71 -67.96 -62.45
C GLY A 19 8.21 -66.51 -62.32
N SER A 20 8.07 -65.73 -63.39
CA SER A 20 8.42 -64.30 -63.41
C SER A 20 7.51 -63.48 -62.50
N LEU A 21 6.20 -63.75 -62.52
CA LEU A 21 5.23 -63.12 -61.62
C LEU A 21 5.48 -63.49 -60.17
N ALA A 22 5.73 -64.76 -59.86
CA ALA A 22 6.03 -65.22 -58.51
C ALA A 22 7.31 -64.57 -57.95
N TYR A 23 8.35 -64.47 -58.78
CA TYR A 23 9.59 -63.79 -58.43
C TYR A 23 9.40 -62.28 -58.21
N TRP A 24 8.66 -61.61 -59.10
CA TRP A 24 8.33 -60.19 -58.95
C TRP A 24 7.53 -59.94 -57.67
N LEU A 25 6.51 -60.76 -57.41
CA LEU A 25 5.65 -60.64 -56.23
C LEU A 25 6.43 -60.88 -54.94
N GLY A 26 7.31 -61.89 -54.90
CA GLY A 26 8.21 -62.15 -53.78
C GLY A 26 9.11 -60.95 -53.47
N ARG A 27 9.64 -60.29 -54.51
CA ARG A 27 10.43 -59.06 -54.35
C ARG A 27 9.58 -57.89 -53.80
N LYS A 28 8.34 -57.72 -54.28
CA LYS A 28 7.44 -56.67 -53.77
C LYS A 28 7.05 -56.91 -52.30
N PHE A 29 6.81 -58.16 -51.90
CA PHE A 29 6.56 -58.48 -50.49
C PHE A 29 7.78 -58.20 -49.62
N ALA A 30 8.98 -58.55 -50.06
CA ALA A 30 10.21 -58.22 -49.34
C ALA A 30 10.41 -56.69 -49.18
N GLU A 31 10.11 -55.90 -50.21
CA GLU A 31 10.15 -54.43 -50.15
C GLU A 31 9.13 -53.88 -49.14
N VAL A 32 7.93 -54.47 -49.11
CA VAL A 32 6.86 -54.09 -48.17
C VAL A 32 7.25 -54.43 -46.73
N ASP A 33 7.77 -55.63 -46.48
CA ASP A 33 8.25 -56.05 -45.15
C ASP A 33 9.34 -55.12 -44.62
N GLU A 34 10.24 -54.67 -45.49
CA GLU A 34 11.30 -53.74 -45.10
C GLU A 34 10.74 -52.36 -44.72
N ARG A 35 9.76 -51.85 -45.47
CA ARG A 35 9.05 -50.60 -45.11
C ARG A 35 8.30 -50.73 -43.80
N PHE A 36 7.69 -51.88 -43.52
CA PHE A 36 7.01 -52.13 -42.24
C PHE A 36 8.00 -52.15 -41.06
N LYS A 37 9.19 -52.76 -41.24
CA LYS A 37 10.26 -52.70 -40.23
C LYS A 37 10.71 -51.27 -39.98
N GLU A 38 10.98 -50.50 -41.04
CA GLU A 38 11.37 -49.09 -40.91
C GLU A 38 10.30 -48.28 -40.18
N MET A 39 9.03 -48.49 -40.53
CA MET A 39 7.89 -47.84 -39.87
C MET A 39 7.82 -48.22 -38.39
N GLY A 40 8.02 -49.50 -38.04
CA GLY A 40 8.07 -49.96 -36.65
C GLY A 40 9.18 -49.28 -35.83
N GLU A 41 10.37 -49.11 -36.42
CA GLU A 41 11.47 -48.40 -35.75
C GLU A 41 11.16 -46.90 -35.58
N ARG A 42 10.52 -46.27 -36.57
CA ARG A 42 10.06 -44.88 -36.44
C ARG A 42 9.02 -44.71 -35.33
N PHE A 43 8.07 -45.65 -35.18
CA PHE A 43 7.10 -45.61 -34.09
C PHE A 43 7.78 -45.76 -32.73
N LYS A 44 8.70 -46.71 -32.56
CA LYS A 44 9.49 -46.84 -31.32
C LYS A 44 10.26 -45.55 -30.98
N ALA A 45 10.79 -44.87 -31.99
CA ALA A 45 11.48 -43.58 -31.79
C ALA A 45 10.51 -42.47 -31.37
N ILE A 46 9.28 -42.47 -31.89
CA ILE A 46 8.22 -41.55 -31.48
C ILE A 46 7.81 -41.82 -30.03
N ASP A 47 7.58 -43.07 -29.65
CA ASP A 47 7.19 -43.45 -28.28
C ASP A 47 8.24 -42.96 -27.25
N ARG A 48 9.53 -43.20 -27.52
CA ARG A 48 10.63 -42.70 -26.67
C ARG A 48 10.64 -41.17 -26.54
N ARG A 49 10.28 -40.44 -27.60
CA ARG A 49 10.17 -38.98 -27.55
C ARG A 49 8.99 -38.53 -26.69
N PHE A 50 7.85 -39.21 -26.79
CA PHE A 50 6.69 -38.92 -25.94
C PHE A 50 7.01 -39.19 -24.46
N GLU A 51 7.63 -40.31 -24.13
CA GLU A 51 8.08 -40.56 -22.75
C GLU A 51 9.04 -39.48 -22.23
N GLN A 52 9.92 -38.94 -23.09
CA GLN A 52 10.79 -37.84 -22.71
C GLN A 52 10.01 -36.54 -22.49
N ILE A 53 8.99 -36.28 -23.30
CA ILE A 53 8.10 -35.13 -23.15
C ILE A 53 7.32 -35.24 -21.83
N ASP A 54 6.76 -36.40 -21.51
CA ASP A 54 6.01 -36.63 -20.28
C ASP A 54 6.89 -36.36 -19.05
N ARG A 55 8.11 -36.91 -19.02
CA ARG A 55 9.09 -36.63 -17.94
C ARG A 55 9.43 -35.14 -17.82
N ARG A 56 9.44 -34.39 -18.93
CA ARG A 56 9.67 -32.93 -18.88
C ARG A 56 8.46 -32.20 -18.32
N PHE A 57 7.25 -32.63 -18.63
CA PHE A 57 6.04 -32.05 -18.06
C PHE A 57 5.95 -32.29 -16.56
N GLU A 58 6.24 -33.50 -16.08
CA GLU A 58 6.32 -33.80 -14.64
C GLU A 58 7.32 -32.87 -13.91
N GLN A 59 8.48 -32.59 -14.51
CA GLN A 59 9.46 -31.66 -13.96
C GLN A 59 8.96 -30.21 -13.96
N VAL A 60 8.18 -29.81 -14.97
CA VAL A 60 7.58 -28.48 -15.03
C VAL A 60 6.52 -28.33 -13.94
N ASP A 61 5.66 -29.33 -13.76
CA ASP A 61 4.63 -29.33 -12.72
C ASP A 61 5.25 -29.23 -11.32
N ALA A 62 6.28 -30.03 -11.04
CA ALA A 62 7.01 -29.97 -9.77
C ALA A 62 7.64 -28.58 -9.50
N ARG A 63 8.13 -27.90 -10.55
CA ARG A 63 8.64 -26.52 -10.43
C ARG A 63 7.52 -25.53 -10.15
N PHE A 64 6.37 -25.66 -10.81
CA PHE A 64 5.22 -24.80 -10.55
C PHE A 64 4.68 -24.96 -9.12
N GLU A 65 4.62 -26.19 -8.60
CA GLU A 65 4.26 -26.40 -7.20
C GLU A 65 5.24 -25.72 -6.23
N GLN A 66 6.55 -25.80 -6.51
CA GLN A 66 7.56 -25.12 -5.70
C GLN A 66 7.39 -23.60 -5.76
N ILE A 67 7.09 -23.05 -6.94
CA ILE A 67 6.82 -21.63 -7.14
C ILE A 67 5.59 -21.21 -6.32
N ASN A 68 4.49 -21.98 -6.38
CA ASN A 68 3.28 -21.69 -5.63
C ASN A 68 3.54 -21.65 -4.11
N ARG A 69 4.27 -22.64 -3.58
CA ARG A 69 4.67 -22.66 -2.15
C ARG A 69 5.48 -21.41 -1.76
N ARG A 70 6.40 -20.96 -2.63
CA ARG A 70 7.17 -19.72 -2.39
C ARG A 70 6.28 -18.48 -2.41
N PHE A 71 5.30 -18.41 -3.31
CA PHE A 71 4.35 -17.30 -3.35
C PHE A 71 3.45 -17.25 -2.11
N GLU A 72 3.00 -18.40 -1.61
CA GLU A 72 2.24 -18.49 -0.36
C GLU A 72 3.07 -17.98 0.83
N GLU A 73 4.35 -18.37 0.91
CA GLU A 73 5.27 -17.91 1.94
C GLU A 73 5.50 -16.39 1.87
N ILE A 74 5.76 -15.86 0.68
CA ILE A 74 5.90 -14.41 0.46
C ILE A 74 4.62 -13.68 0.88
N SER A 75 3.45 -14.18 0.49
CA SER A 75 2.16 -13.59 0.84
C SER A 75 1.89 -13.60 2.35
N SER A 76 2.38 -14.63 3.06
CA SER A 76 2.31 -14.69 4.52
C SER A 76 3.21 -13.64 5.17
N ARG A 77 4.46 -13.53 4.69
CA ARG A 77 5.44 -12.54 5.19
C ARG A 77 4.96 -11.10 4.95
N LEU A 78 4.37 -10.81 3.78
CA LEU A 78 3.79 -9.49 3.50
C LEU A 78 2.66 -9.14 4.48
N ARG A 79 1.73 -10.07 4.75
CA ARG A 79 0.68 -9.88 5.76
C ARG A 79 1.23 -9.68 7.18
N GLU A 80 2.40 -10.21 7.49
CA GLU A 80 3.08 -9.93 8.76
C GLU A 80 3.69 -8.54 8.79
N VAL A 81 4.33 -8.11 7.70
CA VAL A 81 4.87 -6.76 7.55
C VAL A 81 3.76 -5.72 7.68
N ASP A 82 2.61 -5.91 7.01
CA ASP A 82 1.47 -4.98 7.10
C ASP A 82 0.98 -4.82 8.55
N ARG A 83 0.78 -5.93 9.27
CA ARG A 83 0.40 -5.89 10.69
C ARG A 83 1.43 -5.18 11.57
N ARG A 84 2.72 -5.35 11.27
CA ARG A 84 3.79 -4.66 11.99
C ARG A 84 3.79 -3.16 11.70
N LEU A 85 3.53 -2.76 10.45
CA LEU A 85 3.42 -1.35 10.07
C LEU A 85 2.24 -0.68 10.76
N GLU A 86 1.05 -1.30 10.76
CA GLU A 86 -0.12 -0.79 11.49
C GLU A 86 0.17 -0.61 12.99
N SER A 87 0.89 -1.56 13.60
CA SER A 87 1.31 -1.45 15.00
C SER A 87 2.28 -0.29 15.25
N VAL A 88 3.24 -0.08 14.35
CA VAL A 88 4.19 1.04 14.41
C VAL A 88 3.46 2.36 14.24
N GLU A 89 2.56 2.49 13.26
CA GLU A 89 1.74 3.69 13.05
C GLU A 89 0.92 4.03 14.30
N ALA A 90 0.24 3.04 14.89
CA ALA A 90 -0.55 3.24 16.10
C ALA A 90 0.32 3.67 17.30
N ARG A 91 1.53 3.12 17.43
CA ARG A 91 2.48 3.50 18.47
C ARG A 91 3.00 4.93 18.25
N VAL A 92 3.44 5.25 17.04
CA VAL A 92 3.94 6.59 16.69
C VAL A 92 2.85 7.63 16.91
N ALA A 93 1.63 7.40 16.44
CA ALA A 93 0.52 8.31 16.65
C ALA A 93 0.21 8.55 18.14
N ARG A 94 0.34 7.52 18.98
CA ARG A 94 0.19 7.63 20.43
C ARG A 94 1.29 8.48 21.06
N GLU A 95 2.55 8.22 20.71
CA GLU A 95 3.68 8.98 21.26
C GLU A 95 3.65 10.44 20.79
N VAL A 96 3.32 10.71 19.53
CA VAL A 96 3.15 12.08 19.01
C VAL A 96 2.04 12.83 19.77
N ARG A 97 0.87 12.18 19.98
CA ARG A 97 -0.20 12.78 20.80
C ARG A 97 0.24 13.06 22.22
N ARG A 98 0.95 12.12 22.85
CA ARG A 98 1.50 12.29 24.21
C ARG A 98 2.48 13.47 24.28
N LEU A 99 3.39 13.59 23.31
CA LEU A 99 4.31 14.71 23.21
C LEU A 99 3.57 16.04 23.04
N GLY A 100 2.55 16.08 22.18
CA GLY A 100 1.68 17.27 22.02
C GLY A 100 1.00 17.67 23.32
N THR A 101 0.42 16.72 24.06
CA THR A 101 -0.17 16.99 25.38
C THR A 101 0.86 17.53 26.37
N LEU A 102 2.02 16.88 26.49
CA LEU A 102 3.09 17.32 27.40
C LEU A 102 3.59 18.73 27.06
N PHE A 103 3.71 19.04 25.77
CA PHE A 103 4.10 20.36 25.31
C PHE A 103 3.09 21.43 25.74
N VAL A 104 1.80 21.24 25.47
CA VAL A 104 0.73 22.17 25.88
C VAL A 104 0.71 22.31 27.41
N THR A 105 0.72 21.21 28.15
CA THR A 105 0.68 21.23 29.62
C THR A 105 1.88 21.96 30.22
N TYR A 106 3.09 21.72 29.72
CA TYR A 106 4.28 22.42 30.19
C TYR A 106 4.23 23.91 29.85
N GLN A 107 3.78 24.26 28.65
CA GLN A 107 3.61 25.64 28.21
C GLN A 107 2.57 26.37 29.06
N ASP A 108 1.42 25.76 29.35
CA ASP A 108 0.39 26.32 30.22
C ASP A 108 0.94 26.60 31.61
N PHE A 109 1.63 25.62 32.21
CA PHE A 109 2.28 25.79 33.50
C PHE A 109 3.28 26.96 33.49
N LEU A 110 4.14 27.05 32.47
CA LEU A 110 5.13 28.12 32.36
C LEU A 110 4.45 29.49 32.22
N VAL A 111 3.44 29.60 31.35
CA VAL A 111 2.72 30.85 31.12
C VAL A 111 1.99 31.29 32.39
N ASP A 112 1.32 30.37 33.07
CA ASP A 112 0.63 30.66 34.33
C ASP A 112 1.59 31.11 35.41
N PHE A 113 2.69 30.37 35.61
CA PHE A 113 3.72 30.68 36.58
C PHE A 113 4.35 32.05 36.32
N LEU A 114 4.76 32.34 35.09
CA LEU A 114 5.37 33.64 34.75
C LEU A 114 4.37 34.80 34.81
N SER A 115 3.08 34.54 34.55
CA SER A 115 2.03 35.54 34.69
C SER A 115 1.75 35.84 36.17
N LEU A 116 1.74 34.80 37.01
CA LEU A 116 1.62 34.90 38.46
C LEU A 116 2.77 35.69 39.09
N GLU A 117 4.00 35.40 38.69
CA GLU A 117 5.19 36.14 39.12
C GLU A 117 5.26 37.57 38.52
N GLY A 118 4.30 37.95 37.67
CA GLY A 118 4.24 39.26 37.03
C GLY A 118 5.35 39.52 36.00
N VAL A 119 6.08 38.47 35.61
CA VAL A 119 7.16 38.52 34.61
C VAL A 119 6.58 38.76 33.22
N ILE A 120 5.49 38.09 32.88
CA ILE A 120 4.72 38.28 31.65
C ILE A 120 3.36 38.87 32.00
N ARG A 121 2.91 39.85 31.22
CA ARG A 121 1.65 40.55 31.44
C ARG A 121 0.96 40.88 30.13
N SER A 122 -0.37 40.90 30.13
CA SER A 122 -1.16 41.14 28.91
C SER A 122 -0.90 42.52 28.29
N ASP A 123 -0.66 43.55 29.12
CA ASP A 123 -0.31 44.92 28.69
C ASP A 123 1.01 44.99 27.91
N ARG A 124 1.97 44.11 28.25
CA ARG A 124 3.30 44.01 27.61
C ARG A 124 3.35 43.00 26.48
N ALA A 125 2.35 42.14 26.35
CA ALA A 125 2.24 41.12 25.32
C ALA A 125 1.52 41.61 24.05
N SER A 126 1.49 42.92 23.80
CA SER A 126 0.80 43.53 22.65
C SER A 126 1.27 43.00 21.29
N PHE A 127 2.52 42.53 21.20
CA PHE A 127 3.04 41.86 20.00
C PHE A 127 2.32 40.53 19.71
N LEU A 128 1.94 39.76 20.75
CA LEU A 128 1.16 38.53 20.59
C LEU A 128 -0.26 38.84 20.11
N LYS A 129 -0.87 39.90 20.65
CA LYS A 129 -2.19 40.41 20.19
C LYS A 129 -2.15 40.85 18.72
N ALA A 130 -1.09 41.55 18.30
CA ALA A 130 -0.91 41.96 16.90
C ALA A 130 -0.75 40.76 15.95
N GLU A 131 -0.11 39.71 16.42
CA GLU A 131 0.12 38.47 15.68
C GLU A 131 -1.12 37.57 15.64
N ALA A 132 -1.86 37.47 16.75
CA ALA A 132 -3.17 36.81 16.78
C ALA A 132 -4.15 37.42 15.77
N ARG A 133 -4.07 38.73 15.51
CA ARG A 133 -4.85 39.38 14.44
C ARG A 133 -4.49 38.93 13.03
N ARG A 134 -3.26 38.44 12.79
CA ARG A 134 -2.89 37.87 11.48
C ARG A 134 -3.64 36.58 11.23
N LEU A 135 -3.86 35.75 12.26
CA LEU A 135 -4.70 34.56 12.18
C LEU A 135 -6.11 34.89 11.69
N LEU A 136 -6.74 35.96 12.23
CA LEU A 136 -8.10 36.37 11.85
C LEU A 136 -8.28 36.63 10.35
N ARG A 137 -7.19 36.96 9.64
CA ARG A 137 -7.21 37.23 8.20
C ARG A 137 -7.01 35.99 7.34
N LEU A 138 -6.39 34.95 7.91
CA LEU A 138 -5.91 33.76 7.20
C LEU A 138 -6.77 32.52 7.46
N ALA A 139 -7.64 32.57 8.47
CA ALA A 139 -8.42 31.45 8.96
C ALA A 139 -9.90 31.57 8.59
N HIS A 140 -10.52 30.49 8.10
CA HIS A 140 -11.90 30.47 7.60
C HIS A 140 -12.79 29.32 8.15
N ASN A 141 -12.22 28.34 8.85
CA ASN A 141 -12.90 27.15 9.44
C ASN A 141 -12.18 26.71 10.74
N PRO A 142 -12.76 26.22 11.85
CA PRO A 142 -14.12 25.83 12.16
C PRO A 142 -14.80 26.82 13.12
N LEU A 143 -14.12 27.92 13.47
CA LEU A 143 -14.78 29.03 14.14
C LEU A 143 -15.82 29.61 13.19
N THR A 144 -17.03 29.80 13.68
CA THR A 144 -18.10 30.48 12.94
C THR A 144 -17.70 31.93 12.68
N ARG A 145 -18.37 32.60 11.72
CA ARG A 145 -18.12 34.03 11.48
C ARG A 145 -18.39 34.87 12.73
N GLU A 146 -19.34 34.43 13.54
CA GLU A 146 -19.70 35.02 14.83
C GLU A 146 -18.59 34.84 15.84
N GLU A 147 -18.02 33.64 15.96
CA GLU A 147 -16.89 33.36 16.85
C GLU A 147 -15.63 34.14 16.44
N TRP A 148 -15.35 34.28 15.14
CA TRP A 148 -14.26 35.13 14.64
C TRP A 148 -14.48 36.60 14.94
N ARG A 149 -15.71 37.09 14.75
CA ARG A 149 -16.08 38.48 15.10
C ARG A 149 -15.91 38.70 16.59
N ARG A 150 -16.39 37.76 17.40
CA ARG A 150 -16.29 37.83 18.87
C ARG A 150 -14.84 37.80 19.34
N LEU A 151 -14.02 36.93 18.76
CA LEU A 151 -12.59 36.89 19.04
C LEU A 151 -11.91 38.22 18.68
N ALA A 152 -12.26 38.82 17.55
CA ALA A 152 -11.74 40.13 17.16
C ALA A 152 -12.14 41.23 18.16
N GLU A 153 -13.41 41.26 18.59
CA GLU A 153 -13.90 42.19 19.62
C GLU A 153 -13.14 42.04 20.95
N LEU A 154 -12.94 40.80 21.40
CA LEU A 154 -12.17 40.50 22.61
C LEU A 154 -10.71 40.92 22.46
N LEU A 155 -10.11 40.67 21.30
CA LEU A 155 -8.74 41.10 21.03
C LEU A 155 -8.60 42.62 21.01
N ASP A 156 -9.63 43.41 20.72
CA ASP A 156 -9.52 44.87 20.70
C ASP A 156 -9.54 45.51 22.09
N LYS A 157 -9.94 44.77 23.14
CA LYS A 157 -9.99 45.28 24.51
C LYS A 157 -8.62 45.45 25.16
N ASP A 158 -8.54 46.41 26.08
CA ASP A 158 -7.37 46.67 26.93
C ASP A 158 -7.49 46.05 28.34
N ARG A 159 -8.72 45.75 28.76
CA ARG A 159 -9.03 45.09 30.04
C ARG A 159 -10.12 44.06 29.82
N TYR A 160 -10.05 42.97 30.58
CA TYR A 160 -10.95 41.82 30.47
C TYR A 160 -11.63 41.57 31.80
N THR A 161 -12.93 41.26 31.78
CA THR A 161 -13.55 40.59 32.93
C THR A 161 -13.09 39.12 32.97
N PRO A 162 -13.21 38.43 34.11
CA PRO A 162 -12.87 37.00 34.19
C PRO A 162 -13.66 36.14 33.20
N GLU A 163 -14.94 36.46 32.98
CA GLU A 163 -15.80 35.75 32.04
C GLU A 163 -15.35 35.99 30.59
N GLU A 164 -14.93 37.22 30.25
CA GLU A 164 -14.39 37.55 28.93
C GLU A 164 -13.01 36.91 28.69
N ALA A 165 -12.20 36.76 29.74
CA ALA A 165 -10.92 36.08 29.68
C ALA A 165 -11.09 34.57 29.46
N GLU A 166 -12.09 33.96 30.10
CA GLU A 166 -12.47 32.57 29.88
C GLU A 166 -13.00 32.37 28.44
N GLU A 167 -13.88 33.25 27.98
CA GLU A 167 -14.38 33.22 26.60
C GLU A 167 -13.26 33.35 25.56
N LEU A 168 -12.32 34.28 25.76
CA LEU A 168 -11.14 34.44 24.90
C LEU A 168 -10.29 33.16 24.89
N LEU A 169 -10.08 32.53 26.04
CA LEU A 169 -9.30 31.30 26.16
C LEU A 169 -9.97 30.13 25.43
N GLU A 170 -11.29 29.97 25.54
CA GLU A 170 -12.01 28.89 24.85
C GLU A 170 -11.96 29.06 23.32
N LEU A 171 -12.16 30.29 22.82
CA LEU A 171 -12.02 30.58 21.40
C LEU A 171 -10.58 30.35 20.91
N ALA A 172 -9.58 30.70 21.72
CA ALA A 172 -8.19 30.50 21.40
C ALA A 172 -7.78 29.01 21.41
N LYS A 173 -8.30 28.19 22.34
CA LYS A 173 -8.12 26.72 22.33
C LYS A 173 -8.68 26.12 21.05
N LYS A 174 -9.91 26.50 20.68
CA LYS A 174 -10.55 26.03 19.45
C LYS A 174 -9.77 26.47 18.20
N ALA A 175 -9.23 27.68 18.18
CA ALA A 175 -8.37 28.15 17.10
C ALA A 175 -7.05 27.37 17.02
N ARG A 176 -6.38 27.12 18.16
CA ARG A 176 -5.14 26.32 18.23
C ARG A 176 -5.37 24.89 17.77
N ASP A 177 -6.44 24.24 18.21
CA ASP A 177 -6.69 22.82 17.90
C ASP A 177 -6.95 22.59 16.40
N GLU A 178 -7.57 23.56 15.72
CA GLU A 178 -7.68 23.50 14.26
C GLU A 178 -6.38 23.92 13.57
N TYR A 179 -5.88 25.12 13.86
CA TYR A 179 -4.76 25.74 13.17
C TYR A 179 -3.44 25.45 13.88
N TRP A 180 -3.27 24.21 14.38
CA TRP A 180 -2.09 23.84 15.16
C TRP A 180 -0.79 23.94 14.35
N ASP A 181 -0.89 23.89 13.01
CA ASP A 181 0.20 24.08 12.06
C ASP A 181 0.62 25.56 11.90
N ARG A 182 -0.20 26.49 12.38
CA ARG A 182 0.03 27.93 12.29
C ARG A 182 0.57 28.47 13.60
N GLU A 183 1.71 29.14 13.53
CA GLU A 183 2.31 29.75 14.72
C GLU A 183 1.41 30.84 15.35
N GLU A 184 0.59 31.52 14.55
CA GLU A 184 -0.31 32.57 15.02
C GLU A 184 -1.40 32.02 15.95
N ALA A 185 -1.80 30.76 15.78
CA ALA A 185 -2.82 30.13 16.62
C ALA A 185 -2.28 29.84 18.02
N TRP A 186 -1.03 29.38 18.09
CA TRP A 186 -0.30 29.23 19.36
C TRP A 186 -0.06 30.56 20.05
N LYS A 187 0.28 31.61 19.30
CA LYS A 187 0.50 32.95 19.85
C LYS A 187 -0.81 33.57 20.38
N LEU A 188 -1.93 33.35 19.70
CA LEU A 188 -3.27 33.68 20.20
C LEU A 188 -3.57 32.91 21.50
N TYR A 189 -3.32 31.61 21.52
CA TYR A 189 -3.52 30.78 22.70
C TYR A 189 -2.69 31.24 23.91
N ILE A 190 -1.40 31.54 23.71
CA ILE A 190 -0.52 32.07 24.75
C ILE A 190 -1.06 33.42 25.26
N PHE A 191 -1.45 34.33 24.37
CA PHE A 191 -2.02 35.62 24.77
C PHE A 191 -3.29 35.45 25.62
N ALA A 192 -4.21 34.60 25.18
CA ALA A 192 -5.43 34.30 25.91
C ALA A 192 -5.14 33.68 27.29
N ARG A 193 -4.13 32.81 27.39
CA ARG A 193 -3.71 32.22 28.66
C ARG A 193 -3.12 33.24 29.62
N ILE A 194 -2.29 34.17 29.14
CA ILE A 194 -1.78 35.30 29.95
C ILE A 194 -2.95 36.12 30.50
N VAL A 195 -3.89 36.50 29.63
CA VAL A 195 -5.09 37.26 30.02
C VAL A 195 -5.90 36.52 31.09
N TYR A 196 -6.14 35.22 30.89
CA TYR A 196 -6.85 34.37 31.84
C TYR A 196 -6.14 34.27 33.19
N ALA A 197 -4.82 34.01 33.19
CA ALA A 197 -4.05 33.92 34.42
C ALA A 197 -4.11 35.23 35.19
N GLU A 198 -3.90 36.38 34.53
CA GLU A 198 -3.95 37.68 35.20
C GLU A 198 -5.32 38.00 35.79
N THR A 199 -6.43 37.68 35.11
CA THR A 199 -7.78 38.01 35.60
C THR A 199 -8.22 37.08 36.74
N HIS A 200 -7.93 35.78 36.65
CA HIS A 200 -8.37 34.81 37.66
C HIS A 200 -7.48 34.82 38.91
N TYR A 201 -6.18 35.07 38.79
CA TYR A 201 -5.29 35.08 39.95
C TYR A 201 -5.27 36.40 40.72
N ARG A 202 -5.51 37.56 40.06
CA ARG A 202 -5.71 38.84 40.80
C ARG A 202 -6.93 38.78 41.74
N ARG A 203 -7.96 37.99 41.39
CA ARG A 203 -9.10 37.69 42.28
C ARG A 203 -8.69 36.86 43.50
N ALA A 204 -7.74 35.93 43.37
CA ALA A 204 -7.28 35.07 44.45
C ALA A 204 -6.39 35.80 45.48
N GLU A 205 -5.64 36.83 45.06
CA GLU A 205 -4.79 37.63 45.95
C GLU A 205 -5.50 38.81 46.64
N GLY A 206 -6.79 39.05 46.36
CA GLY A 206 -7.57 40.12 47.01
C GLY A 206 -7.09 41.56 46.69
N LYS A 207 -6.39 41.75 45.58
CA LYS A 207 -5.93 43.07 45.10
C LYS A 207 -6.95 43.64 44.11
N THR A 208 -8.06 44.21 44.61
CA THR A 208 -8.95 45.10 43.86
C THR A 208 -8.44 46.53 43.85
#